data_AF-A0A519KT28-F1
#
_entry.id   AF-A0A519KT28-F1
#
_cell.length_a   1.000
_cell.length_b   1.000
_cell.length_c   1.000
_cell.angle_alpha   90.00
_cell.angle_beta   90.00
_cell.angle_gamma   90.00
#
_symmetry.space_group_name_H-M   'P 1'
#
loop_
_entity.id
_entity.type
_entity.pdbx_description
1 polymer ?
#
loop_
_entity_poly.entity_id
_entity_poly.type
_entity_poly.pdbx_seq_one_letter_code
_entity_poly.pdbx_strand_id
1 'polypeptide(L)' 'AKPGDLAFFENSEGRIIHVGFILADQKIIHAHGKVRIDSLDSSGIFNKDQNKHTHKLRFIRSYF' A
#
# COMPACT_ATOMS: atom_id res chain seq x y z
N ALA A 1 8.20 -0.99 -9.29
CA ALA A 1 6.78 -0.60 -9.38
C ALA A 1 6.70 0.75 -10.07
N LYS A 2 5.71 0.95 -10.93
CA LYS A 2 5.44 2.20 -11.65
C LYS A 2 4.12 2.82 -11.16
N PRO A 3 3.91 4.13 -11.35
CA PRO A 3 2.58 4.72 -11.19
C PRO A 3 1.57 3.97 -12.06
N GLY A 4 0.41 3.63 -11.50
CA GLY A 4 -0.59 2.80 -12.18
C GLY A 4 -0.71 1.37 -11.65
N ASP A 5 0.34 0.87 -10.99
CA ASP A 5 0.33 -0.49 -10.45
C ASP A 5 -0.55 -0.60 -9.20
N LEU A 6 -1.08 -1.80 -8.94
CA LEU A 6 -1.80 -2.12 -7.69
C LEU A 6 -0.87 -2.85 -6.71
N ALA A 7 -0.79 -2.35 -5.48
CA ALA A 7 -0.12 -3.00 -4.36
C ALA A 7 -1.15 -3.76 -3.51
N PHE A 8 -0.84 -5.02 -3.17
CA PHE A 8 -1.69 -5.90 -2.38
C PHE A 8 -1.03 -6.22 -1.05
N PHE A 9 -1.82 -6.18 0.02
CA PHE A 9 -1.33 -6.28 1.38
C PHE A 9 -2.00 -7.41 2.15
N GLU A 10 -1.22 -8.11 2.96
CA GLU A 10 -1.65 -9.31 3.68
C GLU A 10 -1.87 -9.07 5.18
N ASN A 11 -2.70 -9.92 5.78
CA ASN A 11 -2.77 -10.09 7.23
C ASN A 11 -1.72 -11.10 7.72
N SER A 12 -1.74 -11.41 9.02
CA SER A 12 -0.83 -12.39 9.63
C SER A 12 -1.01 -13.83 9.12
N GLU A 13 -2.16 -14.15 8.52
CA GLU A 13 -2.46 -15.46 7.92
C GLU A 13 -2.05 -15.53 6.43
N GLY A 14 -1.45 -14.46 5.88
CA GLY A 14 -1.07 -14.37 4.48
C GLY A 14 -2.23 -14.12 3.52
N ARG A 15 -3.43 -13.80 4.03
CA ARG A 15 -4.60 -13.47 3.22
C ARG A 15 -4.52 -12.01 2.80
N ILE A 16 -4.81 -11.72 1.53
CA ILE A 16 -4.89 -10.36 1.03
C ILE A 16 -6.13 -9.67 1.62
N ILE A 17 -5.92 -8.59 2.36
CA ILE A 17 -6.99 -7.86 3.07
C ILE A 17 -7.09 -6.39 2.66
N HIS A 18 -6.12 -5.88 1.91
CA HIS A 18 -6.09 -4.48 1.52
C HIS A 18 -5.39 -4.30 0.17
N VAL A 19 -5.75 -3.23 -0.53
CA VAL A 19 -5.20 -2.84 -1.83
C VAL A 19 -5.00 -1.33 -1.90
N GLY A 20 -4.03 -0.87 -2.67
CA GLY A 20 -3.87 0.54 -2.99
C GLY A 20 -3.21 0.75 -4.35
N PHE A 21 -3.35 1.96 -4.87
CA PHE A 21 -2.90 2.35 -6.20
C PHE A 21 -1.58 3.12 -6.09
N ILE A 22 -0.54 2.59 -6.72
CA ILE A 22 0.80 3.17 -6.67
C ILE A 22 0.84 4.45 -7.50
N LEU A 23 1.43 5.48 -6.89
CA LEU A 23 1.69 6.78 -7.48
C LEU A 23 3.20 6.95 -7.74
N ALA A 24 3.60 8.10 -8.26
CA ALA A 24 5.00 8.48 -8.34
C ALA A 24 5.65 8.64 -6.95
N ASP A 25 6.98 8.67 -6.91
CA ASP A 25 7.79 8.97 -5.72
C ASP A 25 7.51 8.06 -4.51
N GLN A 26 7.28 6.76 -4.77
CA GLN A 26 7.02 5.77 -3.72
C GLN A 26 5.82 6.13 -2.84
N LYS A 27 4.79 6.76 -3.44
CA LYS A 27 3.53 7.07 -2.78
C LYS A 27 2.45 6.09 -3.19
N ILE A 28 1.43 5.98 -2.35
CA ILE A 28 0.26 5.15 -2.61
C ILE A 28 -1.00 5.89 -2.19
N ILE A 29 -2.03 5.88 -3.04
CA ILE A 29 -3.38 6.27 -2.65
C ILE A 29 -4.17 5.02 -2.26
N HIS A 30 -4.80 5.07 -1.10
CA HIS A 30 -5.59 3.95 -0.57
C HIS A 30 -6.67 4.45 0.40
N ALA A 31 -7.64 3.59 0.69
CA ALA A 31 -8.75 3.89 1.59
C ALA A 31 -8.71 2.99 2.83
N HIS A 32 -8.45 3.59 4.00
CA HIS A 32 -8.53 2.90 5.29
C HIS A 32 -9.01 3.89 6.36
N GLY A 33 -10.33 3.87 6.63
CA GLY A 33 -11.03 4.87 7.45
C GLY A 33 -11.23 6.23 6.76
N LYS A 34 -10.28 6.66 5.93
CA LYS A 34 -10.35 7.80 5.01
C LYS A 34 -9.51 7.51 3.75
N VAL A 35 -9.80 8.20 2.66
CA VAL A 35 -8.91 8.21 1.49
C VAL A 35 -7.71 9.10 1.79
N ARG A 36 -6.50 8.60 1.57
CA ARG A 36 -5.26 9.37 1.82
C ARG A 36 -4.10 8.88 0.95
N ILE A 37 -3.04 9.67 0.96
CA ILE A 37 -1.77 9.36 0.30
C ILE A 37 -0.71 9.17 1.36
N ASP A 38 -0.15 7.98 1.41
CA ASP A 38 0.92 7.59 2.33
C ASP A 38 2.17 7.18 1.54
N SER A 39 3.30 7.04 2.25
CA SER A 39 4.53 6.47 1.68
C SER A 39 4.46 4.94 1.65
N LEU A 40 4.98 4.34 0.59
CA LEU A 40 5.03 2.91 0.36
C LEU A 40 6.49 2.46 0.23
N ASP A 41 6.87 1.41 0.95
CA ASP A 41 8.17 0.75 0.78
C ASP A 41 8.03 -0.78 0.78
N SER A 42 9.17 -1.49 0.87
CA SER A 42 9.21 -2.95 0.84
C SER A 42 8.52 -3.62 2.04
N SER A 43 8.32 -2.90 3.15
CA SER A 43 7.61 -3.42 4.32
C SER A 43 6.09 -3.25 4.19
N GLY A 44 5.64 -2.15 3.58
CA GLY A 44 4.23 -1.78 3.55
C GLY A 44 4.01 -0.27 3.49
N ILE A 45 2.86 0.16 4.01
CA ILE A 45 2.45 1.57 4.03
C ILE A 45 2.88 2.23 5.32
N PHE A 46 3.71 3.27 5.25
CA PHE A 46 4.04 4.10 6.41
C PHE A 46 2.94 5.13 6.66
N ASN A 47 2.18 4.92 7.73
CA ASN A 47 1.12 5.83 8.15
C ASN A 47 1.71 6.94 9.02
N LYS A 48 1.79 8.16 8.48
CA LYS A 48 2.34 9.33 9.18
C LYS A 48 1.56 9.71 10.43
N ASP A 49 0.22 9.59 10.40
CA ASP A 49 -0.64 9.93 11.55
C ASP A 49 -0.36 9.00 12.76
N GLN A 50 0.03 7.75 12.49
CA GLN A 50 0.34 6.75 13.52
C GLN A 50 1.84 6.56 13.76
N ASN A 51 2.68 7.23 12.96
CA ASN A 51 4.13 7.10 12.94
C ASN A 51 4.62 5.64 12.90
N LYS A 52 3.98 4.79 12.09
CA LYS A 52 4.33 3.37 11.99
C LYS A 52 3.99 2.77 10.63
N HIS A 53 4.64 1.65 10.30
CA HIS A 53 4.23 0.82 9.18
C HIS A 53 2.93 0.09 9.49
N THR A 54 2.06 0.06 8.50
CA THR A 54 0.77 -0.62 8.48
C THR A 54 0.66 -1.36 7.14
N HIS A 55 -0.26 -2.31 7.03
CA HIS A 55 -0.53 -3.04 5.79
C HIS A 55 0.74 -3.65 5.19
N LYS A 56 1.05 -4.90 5.56
CA LYS A 56 2.26 -5.58 5.11
C LYS A 56 2.18 -5.87 3.61
N LEU A 57 3.16 -5.37 2.83
CA LEU A 57 3.18 -5.56 1.38
C LEU A 57 3.40 -7.05 1.04
N ARG A 58 2.57 -7.58 0.13
CA ARG A 58 2.67 -8.96 -0.34
C ARG A 58 3.16 -9.04 -1.78
N PHE A 59 2.49 -8.37 -2.70
CA PHE A 59 2.95 -8.25 -4.10
C PHE A 59 2.37 -7.03 -4.79
N ILE A 60 2.94 -6.72 -5.95
CA ILE A 60 2.51 -5.64 -6.83
C ILE A 60 2.13 -6.26 -8.17
N ARG A 61 1.02 -5.82 -8.76
CA ARG A 61 0.55 -6.26 -10.09
C ARG A 61 0.27 -5.05 -10.98
N SER A 62 0.78 -5.12 -12.20
CA SER A 62 0.39 -4.22 -13.29
C SER A 62 -0.81 -4.82 -14.02
N TYR A 63 -1.88 -4.05 -14.13
CA TYR A 63 -3.07 -4.41 -14.92
C TYR A 63 -3.26 -3.52 -16.15
N PHE A 64 -2.46 -2.44 -16.25
CA PHE A 64 -2.53 -1.42 -17.29
C PHE A 64 -1.17 -1.21 -17.97
#